data_AF-A0A9E5YL07-F1
#
_entry.id   AF-A0A9E5YL07-F1
#
_cell.length_a   1.000
_cell.length_b   1.000
_cell.length_c   1.000
_cell.angle_alpha   90.00
_cell.angle_beta   90.00
_cell.angle_gamma   90.00
#
_symmetry.space_group_name_H-M   'P 1'
#
loop_
_entity.id
_entity.type
_entity.pdbx_description
1 polymer ?
#
loop_
_entity_poly.entity_id
_entity_poly.type
_entity_poly.pdbx_seq_one_letter_code
_entity_poly.pdbx_strand_id
1 'polypeptide(L)'
;MPELLINIKIESLEEGGYLATSKDLPDLLAQGRTVAETMEIAQDVARKLVESYLEHGDALPEALKAARVDNVAIEAKIPVSIAA
;
A
#
# COMPACT_ATOMS: atom_id res chain seq x y z
N MET A 1 16.78 -2.97 5.72
CA MET A 1 15.64 -3.91 5.50
C MET A 1 15.26 -3.79 4.04
N PRO A 2 14.97 -4.88 3.32
CA PRO A 2 14.54 -4.77 1.91
C PRO A 2 13.21 -4.02 1.86
N GLU A 3 13.09 -3.07 0.93
CA GLU A 3 11.85 -2.32 0.69
C GLU A 3 11.22 -2.78 -0.63
N LEU A 4 9.89 -2.77 -0.67
CA LEU A 4 9.06 -3.06 -1.83
C LEU A 4 8.21 -1.84 -2.14
N LEU A 5 8.18 -1.41 -3.39
CA LEU A 5 7.26 -0.36 -3.85
C LEU A 5 6.07 -0.99 -4.57
N ILE A 6 4.87 -0.70 -4.08
CA ILE A 6 3.63 -1.17 -4.69
C ILE A 6 2.75 0.03 -5.07
N ASN A 7 2.03 -0.11 -6.17
CA ASN A 7 1.03 0.85 -6.59
C ASN A 7 -0.28 0.62 -5.83
N ILE A 8 -0.73 1.64 -5.13
CA ILE A 8 -2.06 1.67 -4.51
C ILE A 8 -2.99 2.60 -5.28
N LYS A 9 -4.25 2.21 -5.40
CA LYS A 9 -5.36 3.02 -5.89
C LYS A 9 -6.19 3.44 -4.68
N ILE A 10 -6.42 4.74 -4.52
CA ILE A 10 -7.26 5.29 -3.46
C ILE A 10 -8.50 5.94 -4.08
N GLU A 11 -9.68 5.56 -3.60
CA GLU A 11 -10.97 6.05 -4.09
C GLU A 11 -11.80 6.59 -2.91
N SER A 12 -12.55 7.67 -3.14
CA SER A 12 -13.52 8.18 -2.16
C SER A 12 -14.77 7.31 -2.14
N LEU A 13 -15.34 7.09 -0.95
CA LEU A 13 -16.55 6.30 -0.76
C LEU A 13 -17.80 7.19 -0.67
N GLU A 14 -18.97 6.66 -1.05
CA GLU A 14 -20.25 7.39 -1.02
C GLU A 14 -20.68 7.75 0.42
N GLU A 15 -20.42 6.88 1.38
CA GLU A 15 -20.65 7.11 2.81
C GLU A 15 -19.61 8.03 3.47
N GLY A 16 -18.59 8.46 2.72
CA GLY A 16 -17.45 9.23 3.20
C GLY A 16 -16.23 8.38 3.54
N GLY A 17 -15.06 9.04 3.57
CA GLY A 17 -13.77 8.36 3.71
C GLY A 17 -13.22 7.85 2.38
N TYR A 18 -12.20 6.98 2.46
CA TYR A 18 -11.41 6.51 1.33
C TYR A 18 -11.06 5.04 1.45
N LEU A 19 -11.03 4.34 0.32
CA LEU A 19 -10.63 2.95 0.18
C LEU A 19 -9.35 2.84 -0.65
N ALA A 20 -8.35 2.15 -0.11
CA ALA A 20 -7.14 1.73 -0.81
C ALA A 20 -7.25 0.27 -1.24
N THR A 21 -6.90 0.03 -2.51
CA THR A 21 -6.70 -1.29 -3.11
C THR A 21 -5.39 -1.31 -3.89
N SER A 22 -4.85 -2.49 -4.21
CA SER A 22 -3.67 -2.63 -5.06
C SER A 22 -3.85 -3.74 -6.08
N LYS A 23 -3.40 -3.51 -7.32
CA LYS A 23 -3.29 -4.58 -8.32
C LYS A 23 -2.05 -5.44 -8.10
N ASP A 24 -1.02 -4.88 -7.48
CA ASP A 24 0.25 -5.57 -7.22
C ASP A 24 0.12 -6.51 -6.02
N LEU A 25 -0.76 -6.17 -5.09
CA LEU A 25 -1.14 -6.98 -3.94
C LEU A 25 -2.69 -7.04 -3.85
N PRO A 26 -3.33 -8.00 -4.55
CA PRO A 26 -4.79 -8.07 -4.65
C PRO A 26 -5.53 -8.22 -3.33
N ASP A 27 -4.88 -8.79 -2.31
CA ASP A 27 -5.45 -8.94 -0.96
C ASP A 27 -5.38 -7.65 -0.13
N LEU A 28 -4.74 -6.60 -0.65
CA LEU A 28 -4.67 -5.31 0.02
C LEU A 28 -6.01 -4.61 -0.05
N LEU A 29 -6.63 -4.47 1.13
CA LEU A 29 -7.80 -3.65 1.35
C LEU A 29 -7.59 -2.80 2.62
N ALA A 30 -7.67 -1.49 2.50
CA ALA A 30 -7.51 -0.58 3.63
C ALA A 30 -8.46 0.61 3.51
N GLN A 31 -9.12 1.01 4.59
CA GLN A 31 -10.06 2.14 4.59
C GLN A 31 -9.66 3.14 5.68
N GLY A 32 -9.77 4.43 5.37
CA GLY A 32 -9.52 5.52 6.30
C GLY A 32 -10.42 6.71 6.04
N ARG A 33 -10.40 7.68 6.96
CA ARG A 33 -11.21 8.92 6.88
C ARG A 33 -10.55 9.96 5.97
N THR A 34 -9.23 9.90 5.81
CA THR A 34 -8.46 10.80 4.94
C THR A 34 -7.54 9.99 4.01
N VAL A 35 -7.09 10.60 2.91
CA VAL A 35 -6.11 9.97 2.01
C VAL A 35 -4.83 9.60 2.76
N ALA A 36 -4.32 10.48 3.62
CA ALA A 36 -3.11 10.24 4.41
C ALA A 36 -3.26 9.03 5.36
N GLU A 37 -4.34 9.01 6.14
CA GLU A 37 -4.64 7.88 7.04
C GLU A 37 -4.83 6.57 6.26
N THR A 38 -5.50 6.64 5.10
CA THR A 38 -5.71 5.46 4.25
C THR A 38 -4.39 4.92 3.70
N MET A 39 -3.45 5.80 3.32
CA MET A 39 -2.11 5.40 2.89
C MET A 39 -1.32 4.74 4.02
N GLU A 40 -1.39 5.29 5.23
CA GLU A 40 -0.72 4.72 6.41
C GLU A 40 -1.23 3.31 6.72
N ILE A 41 -2.56 3.12 6.72
CA ILE A 41 -3.19 1.81 6.94
C ILE A 41 -2.82 0.85 5.81
N ALA A 42 -2.87 1.30 4.55
CA ALA A 42 -2.50 0.48 3.40
C ALA A 42 -1.05 -0.03 3.48
N GLN A 43 -0.11 0.80 3.97
CA GLN A 43 1.27 0.40 4.18
C GLN A 43 1.40 -0.69 5.26
N ASP A 44 0.71 -0.56 6.39
CA ASP A 44 0.75 -1.57 7.45
C ASP A 44 0.11 -2.90 7.01
N VAL A 45 -1.02 -2.83 6.30
CA VAL A 45 -1.69 -4.00 5.71
C VAL A 45 -0.78 -4.68 4.70
N ALA A 46 -0.15 -3.94 3.79
CA ALA A 46 0.77 -4.48 2.80
C ALA A 46 1.94 -5.23 3.46
N ARG A 47 2.54 -4.64 4.49
CA ARG A 47 3.64 -5.26 5.24
C ARG A 47 3.20 -6.59 5.87
N LYS A 48 2.06 -6.61 6.57
CA LYS A 48 1.52 -7.83 7.20
C LYS A 48 1.19 -8.92 6.19
N LEU A 49 0.63 -8.55 5.04
CA LEU A 49 0.37 -9.51 3.96
C LEU A 49 1.66 -10.12 3.45
N VAL A 50 2.68 -9.30 3.14
CA VAL A 50 3.99 -9.80 2.68
C VAL A 50 4.66 -10.70 3.72
N GLU A 51 4.63 -10.30 5.00
CA GLU A 51 5.12 -11.14 6.10
C GLU A 51 4.40 -12.49 6.14
N SER A 52 3.06 -12.48 6.04
CA SER A 52 2.24 -13.69 5.98
C SER A 52 2.62 -14.60 4.80
N TYR A 53 2.78 -14.05 3.58
CA TYR A 53 3.21 -14.83 2.41
C TYR A 53 4.56 -15.53 2.66
N LEU A 54 5.51 -14.82 3.27
CA LEU A 54 6.84 -15.35 3.57
C LEU A 54 6.82 -16.41 4.67
N GLU A 55 6.02 -16.21 5.73
CA GLU A 55 5.90 -17.15 6.85
C GLU A 55 5.24 -18.47 6.45
N HIS A 56 4.25 -18.43 5.57
CA HIS A 56 3.51 -19.61 5.12
C HIS A 56 4.17 -20.31 3.91
N GLY A 57 5.19 -19.68 3.30
CA GLY A 57 5.84 -20.20 2.09
C GLY A 57 4.96 -20.07 0.84
N ASP A 58 3.98 -19.18 0.88
CA ASP A 58 3.10 -18.90 -0.25
C ASP A 58 3.87 -18.17 -1.36
N ALA A 59 3.45 -18.39 -2.60
CA ALA A 59 4.04 -17.69 -3.73
C ALA A 59 3.67 -16.20 -3.67
N LEU A 60 4.66 -15.34 -3.47
CA LEU A 60 4.46 -13.90 -3.62
C LEU A 60 3.90 -13.57 -5.02
N PRO A 61 2.93 -12.65 -5.11
CA PRO A 61 2.48 -12.10 -6.39
C PRO A 61 3.66 -11.65 -7.25
N GLU A 62 3.58 -11.85 -8.57
CA GLU A 62 4.68 -11.52 -9.49
C GLU A 62 5.09 -10.05 -9.43
N ALA A 63 4.12 -9.15 -9.21
CA ALA A 63 4.37 -7.73 -9.03
C ALA A 63 5.31 -7.43 -7.85
N LEU A 64 5.22 -8.20 -6.75
CA LEU A 64 6.08 -8.01 -5.59
C LEU A 64 7.50 -8.53 -5.77
N LYS A 65 7.69 -9.55 -6.62
CA LYS A 65 9.02 -10.10 -6.91
C LYS A 65 9.90 -9.09 -7.65
N ALA A 66 9.29 -8.27 -8.51
CA ALA A 66 9.96 -7.21 -9.26
C ALA A 66 10.01 -5.87 -8.51
N ALA A 67 9.25 -5.73 -7.42
CA ALA A 67 9.13 -4.50 -6.64
C ALA A 67 10.30 -4.25 -5.67
N ARG A 68 11.28 -5.16 -5.60
CA ARG A 68 12.44 -4.99 -4.72
C ARG A 68 13.28 -3.82 -5.18
N VAL A 69 13.57 -2.93 -4.24
CA VAL A 69 14.28 -1.70 -4.54
C VAL A 69 15.61 -1.63 -3.80
N ASP A 70 16.69 -1.52 -4.56
CA ASP A 70 18.02 -1.19 -4.05
C ASP A 70 18.45 0.15 -4.70
N ASN A 71 18.68 1.19 -3.89
CA ASN A 71 19.09 2.54 -4.32
C ASN A 71 18.19 3.20 -5.40
N VAL A 72 16.96 3.58 -5.05
CA VAL A 72 16.01 4.22 -5.99
C VAL A 72 15.78 5.69 -5.67
N ALA A 73 15.72 6.50 -6.74
CA ALA A 73 15.10 7.81 -6.71
C ALA A 73 13.62 7.66 -7.10
N ILE A 74 12.70 7.98 -6.20
CA ILE A 74 11.25 7.99 -6.47
C ILE A 74 10.76 9.41 -6.73
N GLU A 75 9.88 9.57 -7.72
CA GLU A 75 8.99 10.72 -7.84
C GLU A 75 7.62 10.30 -7.32
N ALA A 76 7.13 10.95 -6.27
CA ALA A 76 5.87 10.59 -5.62
C ALA A 76 5.10 11.83 -5.17
N LYS A 77 3.77 11.73 -5.19
CA LYS A 77 2.87 12.72 -4.59
C LYS A 77 2.48 12.25 -3.20
N ILE A 78 2.61 13.13 -2.22
CA ILE A 78 2.21 12.85 -0.83
C ILE A 78 0.99 13.69 -0.45
N PRO A 79 -0.01 13.11 0.25
CA PRO A 79 -1.11 13.88 0.79
C PRO A 79 -0.59 14.78 1.91
N VAL A 80 -0.98 16.05 1.89
CA VAL A 80 -0.63 17.03 2.92
C VAL A 80 -1.90 17.59 3.54
N SER A 81 -2.08 17.35 4.82
CA SER A 81 -3.17 17.95 5.59
C SER A 81 -2.84 19.41 5.90
N ILE A 82 -3.77 20.31 5.62
CA ILE A 82 -3.68 21.71 6.03
C ILE A 82 -4.54 21.91 7.27
N ALA A 83 -3.96 22.44 8.34
CA ALA A 83 -4.73 22.95 9.47
C ALA A 83 -5.30 24.31 9.05
N ALA A 84 -6.62 24.47 9.12
CA ALA A 84 -7.29 25.76 8.98
C ALA A 84 -7.33 26.48 10.34
#